data_AF-A0A966B4H3-F1
#
_entry.id   AF-A0A966B4H3-F1
#
_cell.length_a   1.000
_cell.length_b   1.000
_cell.length_c   1.000
_cell.angle_alpha   90.00
_cell.angle_beta   90.00
_cell.angle_gamma   90.00
#
_symmetry.space_group_name_H-M   'P 1'
#
loop_
_entity.id
_entity.type
_entity.pdbx_description
1 polymer ?
#
loop_
_entity_poly.entity_id
_entity_poly.type
_entity_poly.pdbx_seq_one_letter_code
_entity_poly.pdbx_strand_id
1 'polypeptide(L)'
;MKFLLHLKRGSILLAVLVLFLLLALFVTTRGPHRGTSIDITFPEPGKWGQVNQLEVGVGVRDITPQIELYDSWVDEDGDGAFDPDIDQYQDKNGNGTFDLIWLAGFGNKRAAQGIHDPLWARAIAFKNNGAIIVLVSIDSIGITHDRYLDIRERLVEEAPHITHVSFAATHTHNAPDTIGLWSYKEFIGRKFDDGYIAYLQDQVFESILESVSQLVPAKTVLAEAEVPMENFTHDSRPPVVVDKKLPVAL
;
A
#
# COMPACT_ATOMS: atom_id res chain seq x y z
N MET A 1 60.43 -8.01 4.83
CA MET A 1 59.82 -6.74 4.33
C MET A 1 58.49 -6.92 3.58
N LYS A 2 58.34 -7.86 2.64
CA LYS A 2 57.10 -8.03 1.86
C LYS A 2 55.86 -8.43 2.69
N PHE A 3 56.03 -9.28 3.71
CA PHE A 3 54.94 -9.74 4.59
C PHE A 3 54.23 -8.61 5.36
N LEU A 4 54.98 -7.69 5.97
CA LEU A 4 54.42 -6.49 6.63
C LEU A 4 53.69 -5.56 5.66
N LEU A 5 54.11 -5.52 4.39
CA LEU A 5 53.46 -4.75 3.33
C LEU A 5 52.12 -5.38 2.93
N HIS A 6 52.06 -6.71 2.81
CA HIS A 6 50.81 -7.45 2.55
C HIS A 6 49.84 -7.36 3.72
N LEU A 7 50.33 -7.43 4.96
CA LEU A 7 49.50 -7.27 6.16
C LEU A 7 48.90 -5.86 6.23
N LYS A 8 49.70 -4.80 6.01
CA LYS A 8 49.19 -3.41 5.92
C LYS A 8 48.15 -3.23 4.81
N ARG A 9 48.40 -3.78 3.61
CA ARG A 9 47.44 -3.72 2.50
C ARG A 9 46.13 -4.46 2.81
N GLY A 10 46.22 -5.62 3.46
CA GLY A 10 45.06 -6.38 3.93
C GLY A 10 44.24 -5.62 4.97
N SER A 11 44.89 -4.99 5.95
CA SER A 11 44.22 -4.16 6.95
C SER A 11 43.54 -2.92 6.34
N ILE A 12 44.16 -2.28 5.35
CA ILE A 12 43.55 -1.15 4.62
C ILE A 12 42.32 -1.62 3.83
N LEU A 13 42.41 -2.73 3.10
CA LEU A 13 41.28 -3.29 2.36
C LEU A 13 40.12 -3.67 3.28
N LEU A 14 40.40 -4.28 4.43
CA LEU A 14 39.39 -4.61 5.43
C LEU A 14 38.74 -3.34 6.00
N ALA A 15 39.51 -2.31 6.31
CA ALA A 15 38.98 -1.03 6.80
C ALA A 15 38.07 -0.36 5.76
N VAL A 16 38.44 -0.40 4.48
CA VAL A 16 37.61 0.12 3.37
C VAL A 16 36.32 -0.70 3.23
N LEU A 17 36.39 -2.03 3.33
CA LEU A 17 35.21 -2.89 3.27
C LEU A 17 34.26 -2.62 4.45
N VAL A 18 34.79 -2.49 5.66
CA VAL A 18 33.99 -2.15 6.85
C VAL A 18 33.36 -0.78 6.70
N LEU A 19 34.10 0.22 6.23
CA LEU A 19 33.55 1.55 5.98
C LEU A 19 32.45 1.52 4.92
N PHE A 20 32.64 0.77 3.84
CA PHE A 20 31.63 0.57 2.80
C PHE A 20 30.37 -0.11 3.35
N LEU A 21 30.52 -1.16 4.17
CA LEU A 21 29.39 -1.83 4.82
C LEU A 21 28.66 -0.91 5.79
N LEU A 22 29.38 -0.13 6.59
CA LEU A 22 28.78 0.85 7.50
C LEU A 22 28.04 1.94 6.73
N LEU A 23 28.58 2.41 5.61
CA LEU A 23 27.91 3.38 4.75
C LEU A 23 26.66 2.78 4.10
N ALA A 24 26.77 1.55 3.57
CA ALA A 24 25.63 0.83 2.99
C ALA A 24 24.53 0.61 4.04
N LEU A 25 24.88 0.20 5.26
CA LEU A 25 23.94 0.02 6.36
C LEU A 25 23.33 1.35 6.79
N PHE A 26 24.11 2.43 6.88
CA PHE A 26 23.60 3.78 7.17
C PHE A 26 22.61 4.27 6.10
N VAL A 27 22.88 3.98 4.83
CA VAL A 27 21.99 4.37 3.72
C VAL A 27 20.71 3.52 3.70
N THR A 28 20.82 2.21 3.94
CA THR A 28 19.71 1.24 3.80
C THR A 28 18.81 1.13 5.03
N THR A 29 19.31 1.40 6.24
CA THR A 29 18.52 1.21 7.47
C THR A 29 17.54 2.34 7.79
N ARG A 30 17.67 3.50 7.15
CA ARG A 30 16.89 4.71 7.48
C ARG A 30 15.82 5.07 6.45
N GLY A 31 15.61 4.24 5.43
CA GLY A 31 14.66 4.48 4.35
C GLY A 31 14.91 5.78 3.56
N PRO A 32 14.08 6.07 2.55
CA PRO A 32 14.18 7.29 1.74
C PRO A 32 13.66 8.53 2.48
N HIS A 33 12.63 8.39 3.32
CA HIS A 33 11.95 9.50 4.00
C HIS A 33 12.62 9.89 5.32
N ARG A 34 13.70 10.69 5.24
CA ARG A 34 14.54 11.04 6.42
C ARG A 34 14.06 12.26 7.20
N GLY A 35 13.18 13.07 6.62
CA GLY A 35 12.70 14.33 7.20
C GLY A 35 11.32 14.22 7.86
N THR A 36 10.65 13.08 7.76
CA THR A 36 9.28 12.90 8.24
C THR A 36 9.23 12.96 9.77
N SER A 37 8.33 13.78 10.30
CA SER A 37 8.04 13.88 11.72
C SER A 37 6.54 13.74 11.97
N ILE A 38 6.17 13.45 13.21
CA ILE A 38 4.76 13.51 13.62
C ILE A 38 4.32 14.97 13.55
N ASP A 39 3.29 15.23 12.76
CA ASP A 39 2.58 16.51 12.78
C ASP A 39 1.42 16.42 13.78
N ILE A 40 1.30 17.45 14.62
CA ILE A 40 0.26 17.54 15.65
C ILE A 40 -0.45 18.87 15.47
N THR A 41 -1.71 18.79 15.02
CA THR A 41 -2.58 19.96 14.92
C THR A 41 -3.41 20.10 16.18
N PHE A 42 -3.26 21.21 16.91
CA PHE A 42 -4.14 21.57 18.02
C PHE A 42 -5.18 22.59 17.56
N PRO A 43 -6.43 22.50 18.05
CA PRO A 43 -7.41 23.56 17.83
C PRO A 43 -6.96 24.86 18.52
N GLU A 44 -7.41 26.01 18.01
CA GLU A 44 -7.14 27.31 18.64
C GLU A 44 -7.60 27.31 20.12
N PRO A 45 -6.80 27.88 21.04
CA PRO A 45 -7.18 27.98 22.45
C PRO A 45 -8.56 28.63 22.63
N GLY A 46 -9.44 27.97 23.39
CA GLY A 46 -10.80 28.46 23.64
C GLY A 46 -11.83 28.21 22.54
N LYS A 47 -11.45 27.55 21.43
CA LYS A 47 -12.39 27.16 20.35
C LYS A 47 -12.82 25.70 20.37
N TRP A 48 -12.43 24.96 21.41
CA TRP A 48 -12.99 23.65 21.72
C TRP A 48 -14.53 23.74 21.78
N GLY A 49 -15.21 23.03 20.88
CA GLY A 49 -16.68 22.93 20.86
C GLY A 49 -17.41 23.89 19.92
N GLN A 50 -16.74 24.84 19.24
CA GLN A 50 -17.36 25.55 18.12
C GLN A 50 -17.41 24.61 16.92
N VAL A 51 -18.58 24.04 16.62
CA VAL A 51 -18.77 23.16 15.47
C VAL A 51 -19.40 23.97 14.34
N ASN A 52 -18.63 24.23 13.29
CA ASN A 52 -19.19 24.77 12.05
C ASN A 52 -20.00 23.70 11.32
N GLN A 53 -20.73 24.08 10.28
CA GLN A 53 -21.37 23.11 9.39
C GLN A 53 -20.30 22.14 8.85
N LEU A 54 -20.49 20.84 9.10
CA LEU A 54 -19.63 19.80 8.54
C LEU A 54 -19.82 19.76 7.03
N GLU A 55 -18.72 19.74 6.30
CA GLU A 55 -18.70 19.45 4.87
C GLU A 55 -18.05 18.08 4.65
N VAL A 56 -18.64 17.28 3.78
CA VAL A 56 -18.15 15.94 3.42
C VAL A 56 -18.09 15.83 1.92
N GLY A 57 -17.04 15.21 1.40
CA GLY A 57 -16.88 14.91 -0.01
C GLY A 57 -16.30 13.51 -0.19
N VAL A 58 -16.58 12.90 -1.34
CA VAL A 58 -16.20 11.51 -1.64
C VAL A 58 -15.44 11.49 -2.96
N GLY A 59 -14.39 10.69 -3.02
CA GLY A 59 -13.63 10.44 -4.24
C GLY A 59 -13.42 8.95 -4.41
N VAL A 60 -13.57 8.46 -5.63
CA VAL A 60 -13.51 7.02 -5.92
C VAL A 60 -12.74 6.81 -7.21
N ARG A 61 -11.61 6.11 -7.12
CA ARG A 61 -10.74 5.83 -8.25
C ARG A 61 -10.58 4.33 -8.44
N ASP A 62 -10.70 3.90 -9.68
CA ASP A 62 -10.38 2.53 -10.09
C ASP A 62 -8.88 2.33 -9.94
N ILE A 63 -8.49 1.26 -9.23
CA ILE A 63 -7.08 0.85 -9.06
C ILE A 63 -6.83 -0.52 -9.67
N THR A 64 -7.75 -1.04 -10.47
CA THR A 64 -7.59 -2.33 -11.13
C THR A 64 -6.40 -2.30 -12.09
N PRO A 65 -5.48 -3.27 -12.04
CA PRO A 65 -4.40 -3.36 -13.01
C PRO A 65 -4.93 -3.34 -14.46
N GLN A 66 -4.24 -2.60 -15.33
CA GLN A 66 -4.51 -2.61 -16.76
C GLN A 66 -4.00 -3.91 -17.36
N ILE A 67 -4.84 -4.96 -17.34
CA ILE A 67 -4.44 -6.35 -17.66
C ILE A 67 -3.87 -6.51 -19.07
N GLU A 68 -4.15 -5.57 -19.97
CA GLU A 68 -3.61 -5.54 -21.34
C GLU A 68 -2.10 -5.30 -21.38
N LEU A 69 -1.52 -4.75 -20.31
CA LEU A 69 -0.08 -4.52 -20.18
C LEU A 69 0.68 -5.76 -19.70
N TYR A 70 -0.04 -6.80 -19.27
CA TYR A 70 0.50 -8.00 -18.62
C TYR A 70 0.26 -9.24 -19.46
N ASP A 71 1.08 -10.25 -19.20
CA ASP A 71 0.93 -11.56 -19.79
C ASP A 71 -0.27 -12.31 -19.19
N SER A 72 -0.73 -13.33 -19.91
CA SER A 72 -1.70 -14.30 -19.37
C SER A 72 -1.09 -15.68 -19.29
N TRP A 73 -1.62 -16.51 -18.40
CA TRP A 73 -1.18 -17.88 -18.23
C TRP A 73 -2.35 -18.84 -18.13
N VAL A 74 -2.09 -20.12 -18.41
CA VAL A 74 -3.03 -21.23 -18.25
C VAL A 74 -2.48 -22.14 -17.17
N ASP A 75 -3.33 -22.43 -16.19
CA ASP A 75 -3.08 -23.39 -15.12
C ASP A 75 -3.40 -24.79 -15.65
N GLU A 76 -2.36 -25.55 -15.98
CA GLU A 76 -2.49 -26.85 -16.65
C GLU A 76 -2.79 -28.00 -15.67
N ASP A 77 -2.36 -27.90 -14.41
CA ASP A 77 -2.58 -28.92 -13.38
C ASP A 77 -3.70 -28.58 -12.37
N GLY A 78 -4.19 -27.34 -12.40
CA GLY A 78 -5.36 -26.87 -11.65
C GLY A 78 -5.07 -26.54 -10.19
N ASP A 79 -3.83 -26.28 -9.82
CA ASP A 79 -3.43 -26.02 -8.44
C ASP A 79 -3.49 -24.52 -8.04
N GLY A 80 -3.73 -23.63 -9.01
CA GLY A 80 -3.83 -22.18 -8.80
C GLY A 80 -2.51 -21.48 -8.52
N ALA A 81 -1.37 -22.12 -8.79
CA ALA A 81 -0.03 -21.59 -8.62
C ALA A 81 0.80 -21.78 -9.88
N PHE A 82 1.39 -20.70 -10.38
CA PHE A 82 2.22 -20.74 -11.58
C PHE A 82 3.50 -21.56 -11.36
N ASP A 83 3.68 -22.59 -12.17
CA ASP A 83 4.89 -23.39 -12.30
C ASP A 83 5.43 -23.35 -13.75
N PRO A 84 6.60 -22.74 -14.02
CA PRO A 84 7.13 -22.63 -15.37
C PRO A 84 7.53 -23.96 -16.02
N ASP A 85 7.61 -25.06 -15.26
CA ASP A 85 7.90 -26.39 -15.80
C ASP A 85 6.63 -27.12 -16.27
N ILE A 86 5.44 -26.65 -15.87
CA ILE A 86 4.14 -27.29 -16.15
C ILE A 86 3.23 -26.35 -16.94
N ASP A 87 3.11 -25.10 -16.49
CA ASP A 87 2.20 -24.09 -17.02
C ASP A 87 2.77 -23.34 -18.22
N GLN A 88 1.85 -22.84 -19.05
CA GLN A 88 2.18 -22.03 -20.21
C GLN A 88 1.71 -20.59 -20.01
N TYR A 89 2.53 -19.64 -20.43
CA TYR A 89 2.15 -18.23 -20.52
C TYR A 89 2.20 -17.73 -21.96
N GLN A 90 1.38 -16.73 -22.24
CA GLN A 90 1.38 -15.98 -23.47
C GLN A 90 1.99 -14.60 -23.21
N ASP A 91 3.13 -14.35 -23.82
CA ASP A 91 3.75 -13.02 -23.89
C ASP A 91 2.84 -12.10 -24.73
N LYS A 92 2.06 -11.25 -24.06
CA LYS A 92 1.08 -10.36 -24.70
C LYS A 92 1.70 -9.03 -25.11
N ASN A 93 2.67 -8.55 -24.35
CA ASN A 93 3.28 -7.24 -24.58
C ASN A 93 4.54 -7.35 -25.48
N GLY A 94 4.97 -8.57 -25.82
CA GLY A 94 6.02 -8.89 -26.78
C GLY A 94 7.42 -8.53 -26.29
N ASN A 95 7.61 -8.35 -24.98
CA ASN A 95 8.89 -7.91 -24.41
C ASN A 95 9.82 -9.10 -24.07
N GLY A 96 9.33 -10.34 -24.18
CA GLY A 96 10.08 -11.56 -23.88
C GLY A 96 10.44 -11.71 -22.40
N THR A 97 9.80 -10.95 -21.52
CA THR A 97 9.97 -11.04 -20.06
C THR A 97 8.69 -11.50 -19.39
N PHE A 98 8.85 -12.32 -18.35
CA PHE A 98 7.73 -12.89 -17.63
C PHE A 98 7.14 -11.86 -16.64
N ASP A 99 6.01 -11.25 -17.04
CA ASP A 99 5.42 -10.08 -16.38
C ASP A 99 3.94 -10.33 -16.01
N LEU A 100 3.73 -11.19 -15.01
CA LEU A 100 2.40 -11.46 -14.45
C LEU A 100 2.10 -10.58 -13.24
N ILE A 101 0.82 -10.36 -12.99
CA ILE A 101 0.31 -9.76 -11.76
C ILE A 101 0.29 -10.85 -10.67
N TRP A 102 1.12 -10.70 -9.64
CA TRP A 102 1.13 -11.61 -8.50
C TRP A 102 0.10 -11.20 -7.45
N LEU A 103 -0.73 -12.14 -7.00
CA LEU A 103 -1.70 -11.94 -5.94
C LEU A 103 -1.04 -12.04 -4.56
N ALA A 104 -1.44 -11.19 -3.63
CA ALA A 104 -0.98 -11.25 -2.24
C ALA A 104 -1.83 -12.17 -1.36
N GLY A 105 -1.27 -12.59 -0.21
CA GLY A 105 -1.99 -13.29 0.86
C GLY A 105 -1.71 -14.79 0.94
N PHE A 106 -2.56 -15.63 0.34
CA PHE A 106 -2.60 -17.10 0.58
C PHE A 106 -1.36 -17.92 0.13
N GLY A 107 -0.26 -17.29 -0.27
CA GLY A 107 0.97 -17.97 -0.67
C GLY A 107 1.64 -17.30 -1.85
N ASN A 108 2.86 -17.74 -2.16
CA ASN A 108 3.59 -17.28 -3.35
C ASN A 108 3.09 -17.99 -4.61
N LYS A 109 3.62 -17.59 -5.78
CA LYS A 109 3.33 -18.18 -7.09
C LYS A 109 1.86 -18.04 -7.58
N ARG A 110 1.01 -17.31 -6.86
CA ARG A 110 -0.37 -17.07 -7.31
C ARG A 110 -0.38 -15.91 -8.31
N ALA A 111 -0.35 -16.21 -9.60
CA ALA A 111 -0.53 -15.20 -10.64
C ALA A 111 -2.01 -15.00 -10.97
N ALA A 112 -2.43 -13.75 -11.18
CA ALA A 112 -3.80 -13.44 -11.56
C ALA A 112 -4.10 -13.99 -12.96
N GLN A 113 -5.25 -14.65 -13.11
CA GLN A 113 -5.75 -15.14 -14.41
C GLN A 113 -6.74 -14.17 -15.07
N GLY A 114 -7.20 -13.17 -14.32
CA GLY A 114 -8.20 -12.22 -14.77
C GLY A 114 -8.70 -11.31 -13.64
N ILE A 115 -9.71 -10.53 -13.96
CA ILE A 115 -10.40 -9.62 -13.04
C ILE A 115 -11.83 -10.15 -12.86
N HIS A 116 -12.20 -10.48 -11.62
CA HIS A 116 -13.58 -10.81 -11.28
C HIS A 116 -14.38 -9.55 -10.95
N ASP A 117 -13.87 -8.75 -10.00
CA ASP A 117 -14.42 -7.46 -9.61
C ASP A 117 -13.35 -6.37 -9.73
N PRO A 118 -13.72 -5.13 -10.12
CA PRO A 118 -12.80 -3.99 -10.06
C PRO A 118 -12.36 -3.69 -8.63
N LEU A 119 -11.13 -3.19 -8.48
CA LEU A 119 -10.54 -2.74 -7.22
C LEU A 119 -10.62 -1.21 -7.13
N TRP A 120 -10.79 -0.68 -5.92
CA TRP A 120 -10.97 0.76 -5.73
C TRP A 120 -10.10 1.36 -4.63
N ALA A 121 -9.71 2.62 -4.83
CA ALA A 121 -9.34 3.55 -3.78
C ALA A 121 -10.54 4.47 -3.50
N ARG A 122 -11.04 4.45 -2.26
CA ARG A 122 -12.20 5.23 -1.82
C ARG A 122 -11.77 6.20 -0.74
N ALA A 123 -11.86 7.49 -1.05
CA ALA A 123 -11.53 8.57 -0.13
C ALA A 123 -12.80 9.29 0.35
N ILE A 124 -12.84 9.61 1.63
CA ILE A 124 -13.85 10.48 2.23
C ILE A 124 -13.15 11.64 2.95
N ALA A 125 -13.44 12.85 2.51
CA ALA A 125 -12.93 14.09 3.09
C ALA A 125 -13.94 14.67 4.06
N PHE A 126 -13.45 15.12 5.22
CA PHE A 126 -14.21 15.86 6.22
C PHE A 126 -13.58 17.22 6.39
N LYS A 127 -14.38 18.28 6.26
CA LYS A 127 -13.95 19.64 6.54
C LYS A 127 -14.78 20.26 7.66
N ASN A 128 -14.09 20.75 8.68
CA ASN A 128 -14.70 21.49 9.76
C ASN A 128 -13.67 22.45 10.37
N ASN A 129 -14.07 23.68 10.68
CA ASN A 129 -13.21 24.67 11.34
C ASN A 129 -11.84 24.90 10.66
N GLY A 130 -11.80 24.82 9.32
CA GLY A 130 -10.57 25.01 8.54
C GLY A 130 -9.65 23.78 8.49
N ALA A 131 -9.91 22.72 9.25
CA ALA A 131 -9.21 21.44 9.11
C ALA A 131 -9.89 20.59 8.03
N ILE A 132 -9.08 19.96 7.18
CA ILE A 132 -9.51 18.98 6.17
C ILE A 132 -8.81 17.66 6.48
N ILE A 133 -9.59 16.63 6.82
CA ILE A 133 -9.11 15.29 7.12
C ILE A 133 -9.65 14.34 6.06
N VAL A 134 -8.80 13.53 5.46
CA VAL A 134 -9.18 12.53 4.46
C VAL A 134 -8.89 11.13 4.98
N LEU A 135 -9.90 10.25 4.92
CA LEU A 135 -9.74 8.83 5.19
C LEU A 135 -9.82 8.08 3.87
N VAL A 136 -8.86 7.20 3.60
CA VAL A 136 -8.79 6.43 2.37
C VAL A 136 -8.83 4.94 2.67
N SER A 137 -9.76 4.22 2.05
CA SER A 137 -9.83 2.76 2.04
C SER A 137 -9.38 2.25 0.67
N ILE A 138 -8.41 1.34 0.65
CA ILE A 138 -7.76 0.83 -0.55
C ILE A 138 -7.99 -0.68 -0.63
N ASP A 139 -8.54 -1.15 -1.76
CA ASP A 139 -8.73 -2.57 -2.03
C ASP A 139 -7.37 -3.26 -2.30
N SER A 140 -6.64 -3.58 -1.24
CA SER A 140 -5.32 -4.23 -1.28
C SER A 140 -5.08 -5.10 -0.03
N ILE A 141 -4.01 -5.90 -0.04
CA ILE A 141 -3.57 -6.65 1.14
C ILE A 141 -3.03 -5.73 2.25
N GLY A 142 -2.54 -4.55 1.89
CA GLY A 142 -1.74 -3.70 2.75
C GLY A 142 -0.67 -2.99 1.96
N ILE A 143 -0.27 -1.81 2.40
CA ILE A 143 0.78 -1.02 1.77
C ILE A 143 1.80 -0.67 2.85
N THR A 144 3.07 -0.71 2.50
CA THR A 144 4.15 -0.40 3.43
C THR A 144 4.18 1.07 3.79
N HIS A 145 4.71 1.39 4.97
CA HIS A 145 4.67 2.76 5.49
C HIS A 145 5.36 3.78 4.59
N ASP A 146 6.51 3.43 4.01
CA ASP A 146 7.25 4.24 3.03
C ASP A 146 6.39 4.64 1.83
N ARG A 147 5.67 3.69 1.24
CA ARG A 147 4.77 3.98 0.09
C ARG A 147 3.61 4.91 0.45
N TYR A 148 3.18 4.96 1.71
CA TYR A 148 2.24 5.98 2.18
C TYR A 148 2.91 7.35 2.38
N LEU A 149 4.21 7.39 2.70
CA LEU A 149 4.94 8.64 2.84
C LEU A 149 5.13 9.32 1.49
N ASP A 150 5.37 8.59 0.40
CA ASP A 150 5.40 9.15 -0.96
C ASP A 150 4.12 9.96 -1.27
N ILE A 151 2.94 9.38 -0.98
CA ILE A 151 1.65 10.05 -1.21
C ILE A 151 1.52 11.30 -0.31
N ARG A 152 1.94 11.20 0.95
CA ARG A 152 1.87 12.32 1.91
C ARG A 152 2.80 13.47 1.53
N GLU A 153 4.03 13.17 1.12
CA GLU A 153 5.00 14.18 0.66
C GLU A 153 4.47 14.89 -0.58
N ARG A 154 3.92 14.15 -1.55
CA ARG A 154 3.26 14.73 -2.72
C ARG A 154 2.08 15.63 -2.34
N LEU A 155 1.25 15.24 -1.37
CA LEU A 155 0.14 16.07 -0.88
C LEU A 155 0.61 17.37 -0.22
N VAL A 156 1.74 17.35 0.50
CA VAL A 156 2.32 18.57 1.08
C VAL A 156 2.74 19.55 -0.02
N GLU A 157 3.27 19.06 -1.13
CA GLU A 157 3.71 19.89 -2.26
C GLU A 157 2.54 20.40 -3.10
N GLU A 158 1.59 19.53 -3.45
CA GLU A 158 0.54 19.83 -4.44
C GLU A 158 -0.79 20.28 -3.81
N ALA A 159 -1.08 19.87 -2.56
CA ALA A 159 -2.34 20.15 -1.88
C ALA A 159 -2.15 20.51 -0.38
N PRO A 160 -1.33 21.52 -0.03
CA PRO A 160 -0.98 21.86 1.35
C PRO A 160 -2.16 22.32 2.24
N HIS A 161 -3.35 22.51 1.66
CA HIS A 161 -4.57 22.84 2.38
C HIS A 161 -5.24 21.61 3.02
N ILE A 162 -4.86 20.40 2.61
CA ILE A 162 -5.30 19.15 3.26
C ILE A 162 -4.49 18.97 4.54
N THR A 163 -5.17 18.93 5.69
CA THR A 163 -4.51 18.92 7.00
C THR A 163 -3.98 17.54 7.36
N HIS A 164 -4.79 16.49 7.19
CA HIS A 164 -4.40 15.12 7.54
C HIS A 164 -4.95 14.11 6.54
N VAL A 165 -4.17 13.05 6.29
CA VAL A 165 -4.63 11.87 5.55
C VAL A 165 -4.30 10.59 6.30
N SER A 166 -5.29 9.70 6.39
CA SER A 166 -5.16 8.35 6.93
C SER A 166 -5.52 7.33 5.87
N PHE A 167 -4.81 6.21 5.86
CA PHE A 167 -4.99 5.14 4.89
C PHE A 167 -5.31 3.82 5.61
N ALA A 168 -6.18 3.02 5.00
CA ALA A 168 -6.48 1.67 5.42
C ALA A 168 -6.56 0.76 4.19
N ALA A 169 -6.04 -0.45 4.31
CA ALA A 169 -6.23 -1.49 3.31
C ALA A 169 -7.37 -2.42 3.76
N THR A 170 -8.18 -2.91 2.83
CA THR A 170 -9.24 -3.89 3.14
C THR A 170 -8.70 -5.28 3.50
N HIS A 171 -7.40 -5.50 3.29
CA HIS A 171 -6.71 -6.77 3.52
C HIS A 171 -7.22 -7.90 2.62
N THR A 172 -7.58 -7.57 1.38
CA THR A 172 -7.99 -8.59 0.39
C THR A 172 -6.82 -9.46 -0.07
N HIS A 173 -7.04 -10.77 -0.15
CA HIS A 173 -6.06 -11.78 -0.59
C HIS A 173 -6.17 -12.12 -2.10
N ASN A 174 -6.96 -11.35 -2.84
CA ASN A 174 -7.16 -11.51 -4.29
C ASN A 174 -6.93 -10.19 -5.05
N ALA A 175 -6.10 -9.32 -4.47
CA ALA A 175 -5.56 -8.14 -5.14
C ALA A 175 -4.06 -8.32 -5.43
N PRO A 176 -3.48 -7.50 -6.32
CA PRO A 176 -2.05 -7.51 -6.58
C PRO A 176 -1.21 -7.35 -5.30
N ASP A 177 0.00 -7.91 -5.31
CA ASP A 177 0.95 -7.77 -4.23
C ASP A 177 1.44 -6.33 -4.14
N THR A 178 1.01 -5.64 -3.09
CA THR A 178 1.38 -4.24 -2.81
C THR A 178 2.46 -4.08 -1.74
N ILE A 179 2.95 -5.21 -1.18
CA ILE A 179 3.98 -5.21 -0.12
C ILE A 179 5.32 -5.73 -0.68
N GLY A 180 5.27 -6.73 -1.55
CA GLY A 180 6.44 -7.42 -2.11
C GLY A 180 6.79 -8.74 -1.42
N LEU A 181 5.86 -9.31 -0.65
CA LEU A 181 6.07 -10.58 0.07
C LEU A 181 5.66 -11.81 -0.73
N TRP A 182 4.84 -11.67 -1.76
CA TRP A 182 4.23 -12.79 -2.50
C TRP A 182 4.64 -12.87 -3.97
N SER A 183 5.11 -11.75 -4.51
CA SER A 183 5.68 -11.65 -5.84
C SER A 183 6.75 -12.72 -6.07
N TYR A 184 6.77 -13.28 -7.28
CA TYR A 184 7.60 -14.43 -7.63
C TYR A 184 9.06 -14.16 -7.31
N LYS A 185 9.67 -15.15 -6.65
CA LYS A 185 11.05 -15.05 -6.17
C LYS A 185 11.98 -15.68 -7.21
N GLU A 186 12.86 -14.86 -7.77
CA GLU A 186 13.92 -15.33 -8.66
C GLU A 186 15.19 -15.66 -7.86
N PHE A 187 16.25 -16.08 -8.57
CA PHE A 187 17.57 -16.29 -7.96
C PHE A 187 18.10 -15.01 -7.30
N ILE A 188 17.81 -13.84 -7.88
CA ILE A 188 18.12 -12.52 -7.35
C ILE A 188 16.84 -11.68 -7.35
N GLY A 189 16.38 -11.26 -6.17
CA GLY A 189 15.24 -10.37 -6.04
C GLY A 189 13.88 -11.05 -6.21
N ARG A 190 12.86 -10.21 -6.41
CA ARG A 190 11.48 -10.62 -6.66
C ARG A 190 10.94 -9.84 -7.85
N LYS A 191 10.04 -10.45 -8.61
CA LYS A 191 9.27 -9.83 -9.70
C LYS A 191 8.12 -9.00 -9.13
N PHE A 192 8.46 -8.03 -8.29
CA PHE A 192 7.51 -7.10 -7.71
C PHE A 192 7.17 -6.02 -8.73
N ASP A 193 5.90 -5.66 -8.83
CA ASP A 193 5.41 -4.72 -9.84
C ASP A 193 5.41 -3.28 -9.31
N ASP A 194 6.57 -2.63 -9.41
CA ASP A 194 6.71 -1.21 -9.05
C ASP A 194 5.88 -0.29 -9.97
N GLY A 195 5.58 -0.71 -11.21
CA GLY A 195 4.76 0.05 -12.15
C GLY A 195 3.31 0.14 -11.68
N TYR A 196 2.74 -0.99 -11.23
CA TYR A 196 1.43 -1.01 -10.60
C TYR A 196 1.40 -0.20 -9.30
N ILE A 197 2.46 -0.24 -8.49
CA ILE A 197 2.54 0.60 -7.28
C ILE A 197 2.45 2.09 -7.62
N ALA A 198 3.19 2.56 -8.63
CA ALA A 198 3.14 3.95 -9.05
C ALA A 198 1.72 4.34 -9.52
N TYR A 199 1.10 3.51 -10.36
CA TYR A 199 -0.28 3.70 -10.80
C TYR A 199 -1.26 3.74 -9.62
N LEU A 200 -1.14 2.82 -8.67
CA LEU A 200 -1.97 2.78 -7.47
C LEU A 200 -1.80 4.05 -6.63
N GLN A 201 -0.56 4.51 -6.42
CA GLN A 201 -0.29 5.74 -5.67
C GLN A 201 -0.90 6.96 -6.36
N ASP A 202 -0.84 7.03 -7.69
CA ASP A 202 -1.50 8.08 -8.48
C ASP A 202 -3.02 8.05 -8.30
N GLN A 203 -3.66 6.88 -8.43
CA GLN A 203 -5.11 6.78 -8.27
C GLN A 203 -5.56 7.07 -6.84
N VAL A 204 -4.78 6.66 -5.83
CA VAL A 204 -5.05 7.03 -4.43
C VAL A 204 -4.95 8.54 -4.25
N PHE A 205 -3.91 9.19 -4.79
CA PHE A 205 -3.74 10.63 -4.75
C PHE A 205 -4.93 11.36 -5.42
N GLU A 206 -5.33 10.93 -6.62
CA GLU A 206 -6.49 11.49 -7.32
C GLU A 206 -7.79 11.31 -6.54
N SER A 207 -8.00 10.17 -5.86
CA SER A 207 -9.19 9.95 -5.03
C SER A 207 -9.27 10.95 -3.88
N ILE A 208 -8.11 11.31 -3.31
CA ILE A 208 -8.02 12.30 -2.24
C ILE A 208 -8.40 13.69 -2.78
N LEU A 209 -7.81 14.11 -3.89
CA LEU A 209 -8.13 15.40 -4.51
C LEU A 209 -9.60 15.50 -4.92
N GLU A 210 -10.14 14.43 -5.52
CA GLU A 210 -11.55 14.35 -5.89
C GLU A 210 -12.44 14.52 -4.65
N SER A 211 -12.16 13.79 -3.56
CA SER A 211 -12.95 13.88 -2.32
C SER A 211 -12.97 15.29 -1.74
N VAL A 212 -11.86 16.03 -1.81
CA VAL A 212 -11.77 17.40 -1.32
C VAL A 212 -12.49 18.37 -2.27
N SER A 213 -12.41 18.15 -3.59
CA SER A 213 -13.11 18.98 -4.58
C SER A 213 -14.64 18.87 -4.50
N GLN A 214 -15.15 17.77 -3.93
CA GLN A 214 -16.58 17.48 -3.78
C GLN A 214 -17.13 17.80 -2.38
N LEU A 215 -16.41 18.57 -1.56
CA LEU A 215 -16.87 18.96 -0.22
C LEU A 215 -18.20 19.74 -0.32
N VAL A 216 -19.24 19.19 0.30
CA VAL A 216 -20.56 19.83 0.40
C VAL A 216 -21.10 19.74 1.84
N PRO A 217 -21.96 20.67 2.28
CA PRO A 217 -22.60 20.58 3.60
C PRO A 217 -23.30 19.23 3.80
N ALA A 218 -22.96 18.53 4.88
CA ALA A 218 -23.50 17.22 5.20
C ALA A 218 -23.91 17.12 6.67
N LYS A 219 -24.79 16.14 6.94
CA LYS A 219 -25.09 15.69 8.29
C LYS A 219 -24.58 14.26 8.39
N THR A 220 -23.95 13.93 9.51
CA THR A 220 -23.44 12.59 9.76
C THR A 220 -24.16 11.99 10.96
N VAL A 221 -24.52 10.71 10.85
CA VAL A 221 -25.02 9.88 11.93
C VAL A 221 -24.01 8.78 12.19
N LEU A 222 -23.59 8.65 13.44
CA LEU A 222 -22.82 7.51 13.89
C LEU A 222 -23.76 6.45 14.45
N ALA A 223 -23.63 5.23 13.96
CA ALA A 223 -24.37 4.07 14.42
C ALA A 223 -23.40 2.91 14.69
N GLU A 224 -23.85 1.95 15.46
CA GLU A 224 -23.15 0.70 15.69
C GLU A 224 -24.14 -0.44 15.48
N ALA A 225 -23.71 -1.45 14.74
CA ALA A 225 -24.44 -2.72 14.59
C ALA A 225 -23.64 -3.86 15.23
N GLU A 226 -24.33 -4.90 15.67
CA GLU A 226 -23.69 -6.16 16.04
C GLU A 226 -23.77 -7.13 14.85
N VAL A 227 -22.63 -7.69 14.46
CA VAL A 227 -22.49 -8.63 13.34
C VAL A 227 -22.24 -10.03 13.91
N PRO A 228 -22.99 -11.06 13.46
CA PRO A 228 -22.76 -12.42 13.91
C PRO A 228 -21.40 -12.93 13.44
N MET A 229 -20.83 -13.89 14.16
CA MET A 229 -19.58 -14.55 13.73
C MET A 229 -19.78 -15.37 12.45
N GLU A 230 -20.94 -16.04 12.35
CA GLU A 230 -21.30 -16.88 11.21
C GLU A 230 -21.24 -16.10 9.90
N ASN A 231 -20.43 -16.56 8.95
CA ASN A 231 -20.18 -15.96 7.64
C ASN A 231 -19.41 -14.62 7.63
N PHE A 232 -18.99 -14.06 8.78
CA PHE A 232 -18.26 -12.79 8.83
C PHE A 232 -16.84 -12.91 9.38
N THR A 233 -16.66 -13.59 10.50
CA THR A 233 -15.36 -13.64 11.19
C THR A 233 -15.09 -15.04 11.71
N HIS A 234 -13.85 -15.51 11.60
CA HIS A 234 -13.42 -16.78 12.16
C HIS A 234 -12.09 -16.59 12.89
N ASP A 235 -12.09 -16.83 14.20
CA ASP A 235 -10.85 -16.89 14.98
C ASP A 235 -10.31 -18.32 14.93
N SER A 236 -9.13 -18.49 14.32
CA SER A 236 -8.48 -19.78 14.17
C SER A 236 -7.72 -20.25 15.42
N ARG A 237 -7.67 -19.45 16.49
CA ARG A 237 -6.85 -19.75 17.69
C ARG A 237 -7.64 -19.61 18.99
N PRO A 238 -7.54 -20.55 19.94
CA PRO A 238 -8.14 -20.40 21.25
C PRO A 238 -7.34 -19.44 22.17
N PRO A 239 -7.99 -18.73 23.12
CA PRO A 239 -9.44 -18.64 23.27
C PRO A 239 -10.05 -17.84 22.11
N VAL A 240 -11.21 -18.28 21.62
CA VAL A 240 -11.94 -17.61 20.52
C VAL A 240 -12.43 -16.26 21.01
N VAL A 241 -11.87 -15.18 20.46
CA VAL A 241 -12.25 -13.80 20.78
C VAL A 241 -12.53 -13.06 19.48
N VAL A 242 -13.76 -12.59 19.33
CA VAL A 242 -14.21 -11.85 18.14
C VAL A 242 -14.88 -10.55 18.55
N ASP A 243 -14.47 -9.46 17.90
CA ASP A 243 -15.22 -8.20 17.95
C ASP A 243 -16.40 -8.28 16.99
N LYS A 244 -17.60 -8.08 17.52
CA LYS A 244 -18.84 -8.12 16.77
C LYS A 244 -19.36 -6.73 16.40
N LYS A 245 -18.69 -5.67 16.84
CA LYS A 245 -19.15 -4.30 16.62
C LYS A 245 -18.77 -3.84 15.23
N LEU A 246 -19.77 -3.39 14.48
CA LEU A 246 -19.60 -2.71 13.20
C LEU A 246 -20.02 -1.25 13.38
N PRO A 247 -19.06 -0.32 13.61
CA PRO A 247 -19.35 1.09 13.59
C PRO A 247 -19.62 1.55 12.14
N VAL A 248 -20.64 2.39 11.97
CA VAL A 248 -21.03 2.95 10.67
C VAL A 248 -21.20 4.46 10.80
N ALA A 249 -20.67 5.21 9.84
CA ALA A 249 -20.96 6.64 9.66
C ALA A 249 -21.81 6.81 8.41
N LEU A 250 -23.02 7.38 8.56
CA LEU A 250 -24.02 7.59 7.50
C LEU A 250 -24.26 9.09 7.27
#